data_AF-A0A6L7GPY7-F1
#
_entry.id   AF-A0A6L7GPY7-F1
#
_cell.length_a   1.000
_cell.length_b   1.000
_cell.length_c   1.000
_cell.angle_alpha   90.00
_cell.angle_beta   90.00
_cell.angle_gamma   90.00
#
_symmetry.space_group_name_H-M   'P 1'
#
loop_
_entity.id
_entity.type
_entity.pdbx_description
1 polymer ?
#
loop_
_entity_poly.entity_id
_entity_poly.type
_entity_poly.pdbx_seq_one_letter_code
_entity_poly.pdbx_strand_id
1 'polypeptide(L)'
;MTSLASGNTHSTTEHRHPMSIVAHLLVLLIIPALGLALTFSAEGNTGGAVVAAIAGAASLIGAGAIYATLARRLGHSPLIPDDSDAEKQRYLAEHGR
;
A
#
# COMPACT_ATOMS: atom_id res chain seq x y z
N MET A 1 -14.92 -44.56 12.06
CA MET A 1 -15.52 -43.23 11.85
C MET A 1 -14.76 -42.25 12.73
N THR A 2 -13.78 -41.53 12.16
CA THR A 2 -13.08 -40.44 12.84
C THR A 2 -12.83 -39.38 11.79
N SER A 3 -13.69 -38.37 11.77
CA SER A 3 -13.69 -37.26 10.82
C SER A 3 -13.59 -35.97 11.63
N LEU A 4 -12.85 -35.00 11.08
CA LEU A 4 -12.78 -33.58 11.45
C LEU A 4 -11.84 -33.20 12.62
N ALA A 5 -10.53 -33.27 12.35
CA ALA A 5 -9.60 -32.23 12.78
C ALA A 5 -9.11 -31.44 11.56
N SER A 6 -10.05 -30.93 10.76
CA SER A 6 -9.80 -29.85 9.80
C SER A 6 -10.03 -28.52 10.54
N GLY A 7 -9.21 -28.27 11.55
CA GLY A 7 -9.20 -27.02 12.29
C GLY A 7 -8.58 -25.96 11.41
N ASN A 8 -9.44 -25.22 10.70
CA ASN A 8 -9.20 -23.96 10.00
C ASN A 8 -7.72 -23.56 9.90
N THR A 9 -7.10 -23.91 8.77
CA THR A 9 -6.25 -22.94 8.10
C THR A 9 -7.13 -21.73 7.81
N HIS A 10 -7.23 -20.82 8.79
CA HIS A 10 -7.70 -19.46 8.58
C HIS A 10 -6.69 -18.88 7.59
N SER A 11 -6.99 -19.10 6.33
CA SER A 11 -6.33 -18.54 5.19
C SER A 11 -6.64 -17.05 5.28
N THR A 12 -5.87 -16.36 6.11
CA THR A 12 -5.37 -15.04 5.79
C THR A 12 -4.47 -15.19 4.56
N THR A 13 -5.03 -15.72 3.47
CA THR A 13 -4.54 -15.46 2.13
C THR A 13 -4.87 -13.99 1.95
N GLU A 14 -4.00 -13.19 2.54
CA GLU A 14 -3.93 -11.76 2.44
C GLU A 14 -4.32 -11.43 1.02
N HIS A 15 -5.47 -10.77 0.85
CA HIS A 15 -5.78 -10.12 -0.41
C HIS A 15 -4.83 -8.92 -0.56
N ARG A 16 -3.51 -9.19 -0.61
CA ARG A 16 -2.49 -8.26 -1.05
C ARG A 16 -2.81 -7.99 -2.50
N HIS A 17 -3.62 -6.96 -2.70
CA HIS A 17 -3.96 -6.50 -4.03
C HIS A 17 -2.63 -6.27 -4.77
N PRO A 18 -2.40 -6.82 -5.96
CA PRO A 18 -1.10 -6.71 -6.64
C PRO A 18 -0.65 -5.24 -6.80
N MET A 19 -1.61 -4.32 -6.89
CA MET A 19 -1.40 -2.87 -6.85
C MET A 19 -0.79 -2.35 -5.53
N SER A 20 -1.10 -2.96 -4.38
CA SER A 20 -0.51 -2.60 -3.08
C SER A 20 1.00 -2.86 -3.06
N ILE A 21 1.45 -3.97 -3.65
CA ILE A 21 2.87 -4.27 -3.79
C ILE A 21 3.55 -3.23 -4.68
N VAL A 22 2.92 -2.86 -5.80
CA VAL A 22 3.42 -1.81 -6.69
C VAL A 22 3.53 -0.47 -5.97
N ALA A 23 2.49 -0.07 -5.24
CA ALA A 23 2.52 1.16 -4.44
C ALA A 23 3.62 1.14 -3.37
N HIS A 24 3.81 0.01 -2.71
CA HIS A 24 4.88 -0.17 -1.72
C HIS A 24 6.27 -0.02 -2.34
N LEU A 25 6.51 -0.64 -3.50
CA LEU A 25 7.78 -0.50 -4.22
C LEU A 25 8.01 0.95 -4.68
N LEU A 26 6.97 1.64 -5.17
CA LEU A 26 7.08 3.05 -5.55
C LEU A 26 7.45 3.92 -4.36
N VAL A 27 6.87 3.70 -3.18
CA VAL A 27 7.24 4.41 -1.95
C VAL A 27 8.69 4.11 -1.55
N LEU A 28 9.10 2.84 -1.62
CA LEU A 28 10.46 2.41 -1.28
C LEU A 28 11.52 3.11 -2.16
N LEU A 29 11.20 3.37 -3.42
CA LEU A 29 12.10 4.03 -4.38
C LEU A 29 12.30 5.52 -4.12
N ILE A 30 11.46 6.18 -3.32
CA ILE A 30 11.57 7.62 -3.07
C ILE A 30 12.87 7.97 -2.33
N ILE A 31 13.20 7.22 -1.28
CA ILE A 31 14.40 7.46 -0.46
C ILE A 31 15.69 7.36 -1.29
N PRO A 32 15.96 6.27 -2.04
CA PRO A 32 17.17 6.19 -2.86
C PRO A 32 17.17 7.21 -4.00
N ALA A 33 16.02 7.56 -4.58
CA ALA A 33 15.94 8.60 -5.61
C ALA A 33 16.35 9.98 -5.05
N LEU A 34 15.88 10.34 -3.84
CA LEU A 34 16.32 11.56 -3.16
C LEU A 34 17.80 11.51 -2.80
N GLY A 35 18.31 10.38 -2.30
CA GLY A 35 19.72 10.19 -2.02
C GLY A 35 20.58 10.43 -3.26
N LEU A 36 20.22 9.83 -4.39
CA LEU A 36 20.91 10.03 -5.66
C LEU A 36 20.83 11.48 -6.15
N ALA A 37 19.66 12.13 -6.03
CA ALA A 37 19.51 13.53 -6.43
C ALA A 37 20.44 14.45 -5.64
N LEU A 38 20.58 14.21 -4.33
CA LEU A 38 21.50 14.96 -3.47
C LEU A 38 22.96 14.66 -3.81
N THR A 39 23.33 13.39 -3.99
CA THR A 39 24.69 13.00 -4.36
C THR A 39 25.12 13.63 -5.68
N PHE A 40 24.29 13.54 -6.72
CA PHE A 40 24.59 14.16 -8.01
C PHE A 40 24.64 15.69 -7.94
N SER A 41 23.82 16.30 -7.09
CA SER A 41 23.90 17.75 -6.85
C SER A 41 25.22 18.14 -6.19
N ALA A 42 25.70 17.35 -5.22
CA ALA A 42 26.98 17.56 -4.55
C ALA A 42 28.19 17.37 -5.49
N GLU A 43 28.08 16.46 -6.47
CA GLU A 43 29.10 16.23 -7.50
C GLU A 43 29.06 17.25 -8.64
N GLY A 44 28.11 18.18 -8.66
CA GLY A 44 27.91 19.12 -9.77
C GLY A 44 27.34 18.46 -11.04
N ASN A 45 26.85 17.22 -10.94
CA ASN A 45 26.19 16.50 -12.02
C ASN A 45 24.70 16.87 -12.09
N THR A 46 24.42 18.04 -12.67
CA THR A 46 23.05 18.56 -12.80
C THR A 46 22.13 17.61 -13.55
N GLY A 47 22.63 16.93 -14.59
CA GLY A 47 21.83 15.98 -15.37
C GLY A 47 21.36 14.78 -14.54
N GLY A 48 22.28 14.15 -13.81
CA GLY A 48 21.96 13.05 -12.91
C GLY A 48 20.99 13.49 -11.80
N ALA A 49 21.23 14.67 -11.22
CA ALA A 49 20.38 15.21 -10.14
C ALA A 49 18.93 15.40 -10.60
N VAL A 50 18.72 15.97 -11.79
CA VAL A 50 17.39 16.19 -12.37
C VAL A 50 16.69 14.86 -12.66
N VAL A 51 17.39 13.89 -13.27
CA VAL A 51 16.80 12.58 -13.57
C VAL A 51 16.37 11.85 -12.30
N ALA A 52 17.22 11.86 -11.26
CA ALA A 52 16.90 11.24 -9.97
C ALA A 52 15.71 11.93 -9.29
N ALA A 53 15.64 13.26 -9.33
CA ALA A 53 14.52 14.02 -8.78
C ALA A 53 13.20 13.71 -9.51
N ILE A 54 13.22 13.62 -10.85
CA ILE A 54 12.05 13.24 -11.65
C ILE A 54 11.61 11.81 -11.31
N ALA A 55 12.54 10.87 -11.18
CA ALA A 55 12.22 9.49 -10.82
C ALA A 55 11.55 9.39 -9.44
N GLY A 56 12.04 10.16 -8.46
CA GLY A 56 11.43 10.27 -7.13
C GLY A 56 10.02 10.87 -7.19
N ALA A 57 9.84 11.97 -7.92
CA ALA A 57 8.54 12.62 -8.09
C ALA A 57 7.52 11.71 -8.78
N ALA A 58 7.91 11.03 -9.87
CA ALA A 58 7.07 10.07 -10.57
C ALA A 58 6.65 8.91 -9.66
N SER A 59 7.56 8.43 -8.81
CA SER A 59 7.26 7.35 -7.85
C SER A 59 6.23 7.79 -6.80
N LEU A 60 6.39 9.00 -6.26
CA LEU A 60 5.44 9.57 -5.30
C LEU A 60 4.05 9.75 -5.92
N ILE A 61 3.97 10.34 -7.11
CA ILE A 61 2.70 10.56 -7.82
C ILE A 61 2.02 9.22 -8.15
N GLY A 62 2.80 8.23 -8.62
CA GLY A 62 2.29 6.90 -8.93
C GLY A 62 1.72 6.19 -7.70
N ALA A 63 2.46 6.20 -6.59
CA ALA A 63 1.98 5.61 -5.34
C ALA A 63 0.70 6.29 -4.83
N GLY A 64 0.65 7.63 -4.87
CA GLY A 64 -0.52 8.41 -4.47
C GLY A 64 -1.75 8.11 -5.34
N ALA A 65 -1.58 7.96 -6.65
CA ALA A 65 -2.67 7.61 -7.56
C ALA A 65 -3.22 6.20 -7.27
N ILE A 66 -2.35 5.23 -6.99
CA ILE A 66 -2.77 3.87 -6.62
C ILE A 66 -3.54 3.90 -5.29
N TYR A 67 -3.04 4.63 -4.29
CA TYR A 67 -3.72 4.78 -3.01
C TYR A 67 -5.10 5.42 -3.16
N ALA A 68 -5.19 6.53 -3.91
CA ALA A 68 -6.45 7.23 -4.14
C ALA A 68 -7.47 6.38 -4.89
N THR A 69 -7.03 5.57 -5.85
CA THR A 69 -7.92 4.66 -6.59
C THR A 69 -8.40 3.49 -5.73
N LEU A 70 -7.55 2.94 -4.87
CA LEU A 70 -7.93 1.94 -3.87
C LEU A 70 -8.96 2.52 -2.89
N ALA A 71 -8.68 3.68 -2.29
CA ALA A 71 -9.62 4.32 -1.36
C ALA A 71 -11.01 4.57 -1.98
N ARG A 72 -11.06 4.99 -3.26
CA ARG A 72 -12.34 5.17 -3.97
C ARG A 72 -13.06 3.86 -4.27
N ARG A 73 -12.32 2.77 -4.54
CA ARG A 73 -12.89 1.46 -4.86
C ARG A 73 -13.37 0.70 -3.63
N LEU A 74 -12.67 0.81 -2.51
CA LEU A 74 -13.05 0.15 -1.27
C LEU A 74 -14.18 0.89 -0.53
N GLY A 75 -14.42 2.17 -0.81
CA GLY A 75 -15.47 2.96 -0.15
C GLY A 75 -15.16 3.34 1.31
N HIS A 76 -14.10 2.76 1.88
CA HIS A 76 -13.52 3.09 3.16
C HIS A 76 -11.99 3.25 3.01
N SER A 77 -11.35 3.82 4.04
CA SER A 77 -9.90 3.92 4.06
C SER A 77 -9.27 2.52 4.02
N PRO A 78 -8.27 2.26 3.17
CA PRO A 78 -7.55 0.99 3.16
C PRO A 78 -6.55 0.85 4.32
N LEU A 79 -6.32 1.92 5.10
CA LEU A 79 -5.42 1.94 6.25
C LEU A 79 -6.13 2.11 7.59
N ILE A 80 -7.35 2.66 7.58
CA ILE A 80 -8.12 2.93 8.78
C ILE A 80 -9.33 1.98 8.77
N PRO A 81 -9.57 1.20 9.84
CA PRO A 81 -10.78 0.40 9.97
C PRO A 81 -12.02 1.26 9.75
N ASP A 82 -12.98 0.76 8.98
CA ASP A 82 -14.24 1.45 8.79
C ASP A 82 -15.01 1.46 10.12
N ASP A 83 -15.13 2.63 10.76
CA ASP A 83 -15.80 2.80 12.06
C ASP A 83 -17.31 3.06 11.90
N SER A 84 -17.84 2.82 10.70
CA SER A 84 -19.26 3.02 10.38
C SER A 84 -20.18 2.12 11.21
N ASP A 85 -21.36 2.64 11.58
CA ASP A 85 -22.35 1.89 12.36
C ASP A 85 -22.85 0.64 11.62
N ALA A 86 -22.80 0.66 10.28
CA ALA A 86 -23.13 -0.48 9.44
C ALA A 86 -22.11 -1.63 9.56
N GLU A 87 -20.81 -1.32 9.56
CA GLU A 87 -19.75 -2.32 9.73
C GLU A 87 -19.75 -2.87 11.18
N LYS A 88 -20.03 -2.03 12.19
CA LYS A 88 -20.24 -2.47 13.58
C LYS A 88 -21.41 -3.44 13.72
N GLN A 89 -22.56 -3.14 13.12
CA GLN A 89 -23.73 -4.04 13.14
C GLN A 89 -23.44 -5.37 12.45
N ARG A 90 -22.73 -5.34 11.33
CA ARG A 90 -22.29 -6.56 10.64
C ARG A 90 -21.33 -7.39 11.49
N TYR A 91 -20.34 -6.75 12.12
CA TYR A 91 -19.38 -7.42 13.00
C TYR A 91 -20.07 -8.07 14.21
N LEU A 92 -21.01 -7.36 14.84
CA LEU A 92 -21.80 -7.89 15.95
C LEU A 92 -22.73 -9.03 15.51
N ALA A 93 -23.30 -8.96 14.31
CA ALA A 93 -24.12 -10.05 13.76
C ALA A 93 -23.30 -11.31 13.46
N GLU A 94 -22.05 -11.15 13.00
CA GLU A 94 -21.20 -12.26 12.56
C GLU A 94 -20.40 -12.88 13.72
N HIS A 95 -20.00 -12.09 14.72
CA HIS A 95 -19.09 -12.50 15.80
C HIS A 95 -19.62 -12.25 17.22
N GLY A 96 -20.82 -11.66 17.37
CA GLY A 96 -21.46 -11.42 18.67
C GLY A 96 -22.12 -12.66 19.28
N ARG A 97 -21.47 -13.83 19.16
CA ARG A 97 -21.88 -15.08 19.82
C ARG A 97 -21.09 -15.30 21.10
#